data_AF-A0A183KTE0-F1
#
_entry.id   AF-A0A183KTE0-F1
#
_cell.length_a   1.000
_cell.length_b   1.000
_cell.length_c   1.000
_cell.angle_alpha   90.00
_cell.angle_beta   90.00
_cell.angle_gamma   90.00
#
_symmetry.space_group_name_H-M   'P 1'
#
loop_
_entity.id
_entity.type
_entity.pdbx_description
1 polymer ?
#
loop_
_entity_poly.entity_id
_entity_poly.type
_entity_poly.pdbx_seq_one_letter_code
_entity_poly.pdbx_strand_id
1 'polypeptide(L)'
;TADISEIKRAYRKLSSKLHPDKNPDDPTAEQKFRRLVGIYEVLKNSELRSKYDEVLINGLPSWRTPVFYFRKLRKMSNYELCGLFFGMATIIHYATLWGSVFEKRLTLEDQLSTSLKRHKARDRKLELINQEISDELQKIPAPGWFDLLPFAIVRWIYAIITFIPVFTEFINGKISEKLQERRELREEVRSRLLQIIYLLMVLQEKKEKLKADKQERKRRLVHEQTILREVVKEAGQSTLNSVLTDIPNIETESSDEDSKSEAKDPVYREWSEVDRDNLVRAVIRYPGGVPGRWQRIAESLGRSVPDVIRKAKYMSKELMSISQKTEIGMDSAGSWNCIQSSCRFCIETTDI
;
A
#
# COMPACT_ATOMS: atom_id res chain seq x y z
N THR A 1 17.81 -0.69 -57.80
CA THR A 1 17.32 -1.97 -58.38
C THR A 1 17.58 -1.94 -59.86
N ALA A 2 18.18 -2.98 -60.44
CA ALA A 2 18.48 -2.98 -61.88
C ALA A 2 17.18 -3.03 -62.73
N ASP A 3 17.16 -2.28 -63.83
CA ASP A 3 16.04 -2.25 -64.77
C ASP A 3 16.00 -3.50 -65.68
N ILE A 4 14.84 -3.82 -66.24
CA ILE A 4 14.65 -4.98 -67.13
C ILE A 4 15.56 -4.88 -68.36
N SER A 5 15.79 -3.67 -68.86
CA SER A 5 16.68 -3.41 -70.00
C SER A 5 18.15 -3.77 -69.68
N GLU A 6 18.60 -3.45 -68.46
CA GLU A 6 19.95 -3.76 -67.96
C GLU A 6 20.12 -5.28 -67.78
N ILE A 7 19.11 -5.96 -67.22
CA ILE A 7 19.11 -7.42 -67.06
C ILE A 7 19.20 -8.12 -68.42
N LYS A 8 18.43 -7.65 -69.42
CA LYS A 8 18.48 -8.19 -70.78
C LYS A 8 19.85 -7.97 -71.44
N ARG A 9 20.47 -6.82 -71.23
CA ARG A 9 21.82 -6.51 -71.74
C ARG A 9 22.87 -7.41 -71.08
N ALA A 10 22.81 -7.59 -69.77
CA ALA A 10 23.70 -8.47 -69.03
C ALA A 10 23.56 -9.94 -69.46
N TYR A 11 22.33 -10.42 -69.64
CA TYR A 11 22.05 -11.76 -70.12
C TYR A 11 22.67 -12.02 -71.50
N ARG A 12 22.48 -11.11 -72.48
CA ARG A 12 23.09 -11.25 -73.83
C ARG A 12 24.62 -11.36 -73.77
N LYS A 13 25.25 -10.53 -72.93
CA LYS A 13 26.71 -10.52 -72.74
C LYS A 13 27.21 -11.82 -72.13
N LEU A 14 26.52 -12.36 -71.13
CA LEU A 14 26.89 -13.61 -70.46
C LEU A 14 26.56 -14.84 -71.30
N SER A 15 25.42 -14.84 -72.00
CA SER A 15 25.00 -15.89 -72.91
C SER A 15 26.01 -16.10 -74.04
N SER A 16 26.52 -15.01 -74.60
CA SER A 16 27.58 -15.07 -75.63
C SER A 16 28.92 -15.59 -75.11
N LYS A 17 29.21 -15.46 -73.80
CA LYS A 17 30.45 -15.93 -73.18
C LYS A 17 30.38 -17.38 -72.75
N LEU A 18 29.21 -17.80 -72.24
CA LEU A 18 28.97 -19.13 -71.67
C LEU A 18 28.30 -20.09 -72.68
N HIS A 19 28.21 -19.71 -73.96
CA HIS A 19 27.59 -20.57 -74.97
C HIS A 19 28.40 -21.86 -75.15
N PRO A 20 27.75 -23.05 -75.20
CA PRO A 20 28.46 -24.33 -75.33
C PRO A 20 29.27 -24.43 -76.63
N ASP A 21 28.77 -23.87 -77.73
CA ASP A 21 29.46 -23.83 -79.03
C ASP A 21 30.79 -23.04 -78.99
N LYS A 22 30.90 -22.05 -78.10
CA LYS A 22 32.12 -21.23 -77.94
C LYS A 22 33.10 -21.81 -76.92
N ASN A 23 32.66 -22.78 -76.12
CA ASN A 23 33.46 -23.42 -75.08
C ASN A 23 33.31 -24.95 -75.16
N PRO A 24 33.69 -25.57 -76.30
CA PRO A 24 33.56 -27.02 -76.47
C PRO A 24 34.44 -27.83 -75.50
N ASP A 25 35.52 -27.22 -74.99
CA ASP A 25 36.47 -27.86 -74.09
C ASP A 25 36.01 -27.91 -72.61
N ASP A 26 34.96 -27.15 -72.24
CA ASP A 26 34.42 -27.13 -70.88
C ASP A 26 33.13 -27.97 -70.80
N PRO A 27 33.15 -29.19 -70.22
CA PRO A 27 31.96 -30.03 -70.06
C PRO A 27 30.91 -29.41 -69.13
N THR A 28 31.25 -28.37 -68.36
CA THR A 28 30.31 -27.64 -67.49
C THR A 28 29.65 -26.44 -68.17
N ALA A 29 30.07 -26.08 -69.39
CA ALA A 29 29.55 -24.92 -70.12
C ALA A 29 28.02 -25.02 -70.34
N GLU A 30 27.54 -26.20 -70.71
CA GLU A 30 26.12 -26.47 -70.88
C GLU A 30 25.33 -26.26 -69.57
N GLN A 31 25.84 -26.76 -68.45
CA GLN A 31 25.20 -26.59 -67.14
C GLN A 31 25.15 -25.11 -66.71
N LYS A 32 26.25 -24.38 -66.92
CA LYS A 32 26.33 -22.93 -66.64
C LYS A 32 25.35 -22.15 -67.50
N PHE A 33 25.22 -22.51 -68.78
CA PHE A 33 24.26 -21.89 -69.70
C PHE A 33 22.82 -22.16 -69.27
N ARG A 34 22.47 -23.41 -68.93
CA ARG A 34 21.13 -23.75 -68.40
C ARG A 34 20.79 -22.97 -67.13
N ARG A 35 21.75 -22.80 -66.20
CA ARG A 35 21.57 -21.97 -65.00
C ARG A 35 21.35 -20.50 -65.35
N LEU A 36 22.10 -19.96 -66.31
CA LEU A 36 21.95 -18.58 -66.77
C LEU A 36 20.55 -18.32 -67.36
N VAL A 37 20.03 -19.26 -68.16
CA VAL A 37 18.67 -19.20 -68.71
C VAL A 37 17.63 -19.16 -67.58
N GLY A 38 17.73 -20.07 -66.61
CA GLY A 38 16.82 -20.11 -65.46
C GLY A 38 16.84 -18.83 -64.62
N ILE A 39 18.03 -18.25 -64.39
CA ILE A 39 18.16 -16.96 -63.69
C ILE A 39 17.45 -15.85 -64.48
N TYR A 40 17.64 -15.80 -65.80
CA TYR A 40 17.01 -14.78 -66.63
C TYR A 40 15.48 -14.90 -66.65
N GLU A 41 14.94 -16.11 -66.70
CA GLU A 41 13.49 -16.34 -66.66
C GLU A 41 12.85 -15.84 -65.37
N VAL A 42 13.50 -16.10 -64.22
CA VAL A 42 13.05 -15.60 -62.90
C VAL A 42 13.13 -14.08 -62.83
N LEU A 43 14.24 -13.49 -63.29
CA LEU A 43 14.45 -12.03 -63.19
C LEU A 43 13.67 -11.22 -64.22
N LYS A 44 13.25 -11.83 -65.34
CA LYS A 44 12.47 -11.18 -66.40
C LYS A 44 11.03 -10.89 -65.98
N ASN A 45 10.41 -11.79 -65.22
CA ASN A 45 9.03 -11.62 -64.75
C ASN A 45 9.01 -10.86 -63.42
N SER A 46 8.28 -9.76 -63.34
CA SER A 46 8.16 -8.93 -62.14
C SER A 46 7.65 -9.71 -60.93
N GLU A 47 6.71 -10.63 -61.12
CA GLU A 47 6.16 -11.43 -60.02
C GLU A 47 7.17 -12.46 -59.49
N LEU A 48 7.87 -13.14 -60.40
CA LEU A 48 8.90 -14.13 -60.02
C LEU A 48 10.10 -13.44 -59.37
N ARG A 49 10.49 -12.27 -59.88
CA ARG A 49 11.52 -11.42 -59.28
C ARG A 49 11.12 -10.98 -57.87
N SER A 50 9.88 -10.53 -57.68
CA SER A 50 9.40 -10.15 -56.35
C SER A 50 9.44 -11.32 -55.37
N LYS A 51 9.06 -12.54 -55.81
CA LYS A 51 9.15 -13.75 -54.97
C LYS A 51 10.59 -14.13 -54.67
N TYR A 52 11.50 -13.99 -55.64
CA TYR A 52 12.92 -14.23 -55.45
C TYR A 52 13.53 -13.26 -54.43
N ASP A 53 13.25 -11.96 -54.57
CA ASP A 53 13.69 -10.92 -53.65
C ASP A 53 13.09 -11.14 -52.24
N GLU A 54 11.84 -11.59 -52.16
CA GLU A 54 11.19 -11.94 -50.89
C GLU A 54 11.86 -13.11 -50.18
N VAL A 55 12.24 -14.16 -50.92
CA VAL A 55 12.98 -15.32 -50.40
C VAL A 55 14.41 -14.93 -50.00
N LEU A 56 15.03 -13.99 -50.72
CA LEU A 56 16.36 -13.49 -50.37
C LEU A 56 16.37 -12.75 -49.03
N ILE A 57 15.32 -11.97 -48.74
CA ILE A 57 15.19 -11.20 -47.50
C ILE A 57 14.67 -12.06 -46.35
N ASN A 58 13.62 -12.87 -46.58
CA ASN A 58 12.89 -13.59 -45.52
C ASN A 58 13.33 -15.06 -45.37
N GLY A 59 14.22 -15.54 -46.24
CA GLY A 59 14.60 -16.95 -46.32
C GLY A 59 13.56 -17.82 -47.06
N LEU A 60 13.92 -19.09 -47.29
CA LEU A 60 12.98 -20.07 -47.85
C LEU A 60 11.82 -20.29 -46.87
N PRO A 61 10.57 -20.36 -47.36
CA PRO A 61 9.43 -20.66 -46.50
C PRO A 61 9.58 -22.07 -45.94
N SER A 62 10.02 -22.18 -44.68
CA SER A 62 10.08 -23.46 -43.97
C SER A 62 8.72 -23.72 -43.32
N TRP A 63 8.19 -24.93 -43.48
CA TRP A 63 6.94 -25.39 -42.83
C TRP A 63 6.96 -25.34 -41.28
N ARG A 64 8.14 -25.16 -40.69
CA ARG A 64 8.40 -25.12 -39.25
C ARG A 64 8.40 -23.68 -38.72
N THR A 65 8.43 -22.68 -39.60
CA THR A 65 8.43 -21.28 -39.17
C THR A 65 6.98 -20.79 -39.04
N PRO A 66 6.52 -20.43 -37.83
CA PRO A 66 5.14 -20.00 -37.61
C PRO A 66 4.77 -18.72 -38.39
N VAL A 67 5.78 -17.98 -38.87
CA VAL A 67 5.66 -16.81 -39.76
C VAL A 67 4.86 -17.10 -41.04
N PHE A 68 4.86 -18.34 -41.56
CA PHE A 68 4.07 -18.73 -42.73
C PHE A 68 2.56 -18.61 -42.49
N TYR A 69 2.09 -18.94 -41.29
CA TYR A 69 0.67 -18.84 -40.92
C TYR A 69 0.21 -17.39 -40.70
N PHE A 70 1.07 -16.57 -40.11
CA PHE A 70 0.74 -15.19 -39.77
C PHE A 70 0.53 -14.27 -40.97
N ARG A 71 1.05 -14.62 -42.16
CA ARG A 71 0.90 -13.76 -43.35
C ARG A 71 -0.47 -13.82 -44.02
N LYS A 72 -1.26 -14.86 -43.76
CA LYS A 72 -2.61 -15.03 -44.33
C LYS A 72 -3.74 -14.80 -43.31
N LEU A 73 -3.43 -14.82 -42.02
CA LEU A 73 -4.36 -14.40 -40.98
C LEU A 73 -4.53 -12.88 -41.08
N ARG A 74 -5.74 -12.44 -41.47
CA ARG A 74 -6.16 -11.04 -41.44
C ARG A 74 -5.83 -10.48 -40.06
N LYS A 75 -5.14 -9.33 -39.99
CA LYS A 75 -4.95 -8.62 -38.72
C LYS A 75 -6.34 -8.27 -38.18
N MET A 76 -6.85 -9.07 -37.24
CA MET A 76 -8.17 -8.85 -36.67
C MET A 76 -8.11 -7.56 -35.85
N SER A 77 -9.09 -6.69 -36.04
CA SER A 77 -9.19 -5.47 -35.24
C SER A 77 -9.41 -5.84 -33.77
N ASN A 78 -8.97 -5.00 -32.83
CA ASN A 78 -9.16 -5.24 -31.40
C ASN A 78 -10.65 -5.52 -31.06
N TYR A 79 -11.58 -4.85 -31.74
CA TYR A 79 -13.02 -5.06 -31.57
C TYR A 79 -13.49 -6.44 -32.06
N GLU A 80 -12.92 -6.97 -33.14
CA GLU A 80 -13.24 -8.30 -33.65
C GLU A 80 -12.75 -9.38 -32.68
N LEU A 81 -11.56 -9.19 -32.10
CA LEU A 81 -11.03 -10.06 -31.08
C LEU A 81 -11.87 -10.02 -29.80
N CYS A 82 -12.26 -8.82 -29.35
CA CYS A 82 -13.18 -8.65 -28.23
C CYS A 82 -14.54 -9.32 -28.48
N GLY A 83 -15.08 -9.20 -29.70
CA GLY A 83 -16.33 -9.87 -30.10
C GLY A 83 -16.22 -11.40 -30.05
N LEU A 84 -15.09 -11.96 -30.52
CA LEU A 84 -14.83 -13.39 -30.42
C LEU A 84 -14.73 -13.87 -28.97
N PHE A 85 -13.98 -13.16 -28.13
CA PHE A 85 -13.89 -13.48 -26.70
C PHE A 85 -15.24 -13.35 -26.00
N PHE A 86 -16.03 -12.33 -26.34
CA PHE A 86 -17.38 -12.16 -25.80
C PHE A 86 -18.27 -13.34 -26.19
N GLY A 87 -18.29 -13.73 -27.47
CA GLY A 87 -19.01 -14.92 -27.93
C GLY A 87 -18.58 -16.18 -27.19
N MET A 88 -17.28 -16.45 -27.07
CA MET A 88 -16.77 -17.58 -26.30
C MET A 88 -17.19 -17.53 -24.83
N ALA A 89 -17.13 -16.36 -24.20
CA ALA A 89 -17.59 -16.17 -22.83
C ALA A 89 -19.09 -16.43 -22.66
N THR A 90 -19.93 -16.04 -23.63
CA THR A 90 -21.36 -16.35 -23.61
C THR A 90 -21.62 -17.86 -23.68
N ILE A 91 -20.87 -18.59 -24.51
CA ILE A 91 -20.99 -20.05 -24.64
C ILE A 91 -20.57 -20.74 -23.35
N ILE A 92 -19.44 -20.32 -22.78
CA ILE A 92 -18.95 -20.85 -21.49
C ILE A 92 -19.98 -20.57 -20.39
N HIS A 93 -20.49 -19.35 -20.32
CA HIS A 93 -21.50 -18.98 -19.33
C HIS A 93 -22.77 -19.83 -19.45
N TYR A 94 -23.27 -20.02 -20.67
CA TYR A 94 -24.41 -20.91 -20.93
C TYR A 94 -24.14 -22.35 -20.47
N ALA A 95 -22.94 -22.88 -20.76
CA ALA A 95 -22.54 -24.21 -20.28
C ALA A 95 -22.50 -24.29 -18.75
N THR A 96 -22.06 -23.23 -18.05
CA THR A 96 -22.08 -23.20 -16.58
C THR A 96 -23.50 -23.16 -16.00
N LEU A 97 -24.42 -22.41 -16.62
CA LEU A 97 -25.83 -22.38 -16.20
C LEU A 97 -26.47 -23.76 -16.34
N TRP A 98 -26.21 -24.45 -17.46
CA TRP A 98 -26.62 -25.83 -17.65
C TRP A 98 -25.93 -26.80 -16.68
N GLY A 99 -24.66 -26.58 -16.38
CA GLY A 99 -23.92 -27.35 -15.37
C GLY A 99 -24.60 -27.31 -14.00
N SER A 100 -25.08 -26.15 -13.56
CA SER A 100 -25.82 -26.03 -12.29
C SER A 100 -27.16 -26.78 -12.30
N VAL A 101 -27.88 -26.74 -13.43
CA VAL A 101 -29.13 -27.52 -13.59
C VAL A 101 -28.82 -29.02 -13.59
N PHE A 102 -27.74 -29.41 -14.26
CA PHE A 102 -27.30 -30.80 -14.34
C PHE A 102 -26.87 -31.33 -12.96
N GLU A 103 -26.14 -30.53 -12.19
CA GLU A 103 -25.76 -30.87 -10.82
C GLU A 103 -26.99 -31.13 -9.95
N LYS A 104 -27.99 -30.24 -9.99
CA LYS A 104 -29.26 -30.44 -9.26
C LYS A 104 -29.95 -31.75 -9.67
N ARG A 105 -30.00 -32.05 -10.98
CA ARG A 105 -30.56 -33.32 -11.48
C ARG A 105 -29.79 -34.52 -10.94
N LEU A 106 -28.46 -34.50 -10.98
CA LEU A 106 -27.62 -35.59 -10.46
C LEU A 106 -27.78 -35.77 -8.95
N THR A 107 -27.85 -34.68 -8.18
CA THR A 107 -28.05 -34.76 -6.72
C THR A 107 -29.38 -35.40 -6.36
N LEU A 108 -30.44 -35.10 -7.12
CA LEU A 108 -31.75 -35.73 -6.93
C LEU A 108 -31.71 -37.23 -7.29
N GLU A 109 -31.00 -37.59 -8.36
CA GLU A 109 -30.81 -39.00 -8.75
C GLU A 109 -30.03 -39.79 -7.70
N ASP A 110 -29.00 -39.20 -7.07
CA ASP A 110 -28.23 -39.86 -6.01
C ASP A 110 -29.05 -40.00 -4.71
N GLN A 111 -29.84 -38.98 -4.35
CA GLN A 111 -30.80 -39.08 -3.24
C GLN A 111 -31.84 -40.19 -3.49
N LEU A 112 -32.27 -40.38 -4.74
CA LEU A 112 -33.14 -41.48 -5.13
C LEU A 112 -32.42 -42.83 -4.99
N SER A 113 -31.19 -42.96 -5.50
CA SER A 113 -30.44 -44.22 -5.46
C SER A 113 -30.20 -44.69 -4.02
N THR A 114 -29.96 -43.75 -3.10
CA THR A 114 -29.75 -44.01 -1.69
C THR A 114 -31.06 -44.31 -0.95
N SER A 115 -32.15 -43.60 -1.26
CA SER A 115 -33.47 -43.87 -0.68
C SER A 115 -34.03 -45.24 -1.13
N LEU A 116 -33.80 -45.61 -2.39
CA LEU A 116 -34.17 -46.90 -2.99
C LEU A 116 -33.36 -48.07 -2.40
N LYS A 117 -32.06 -47.87 -2.11
CA LYS A 117 -31.26 -48.88 -1.39
C LYS A 117 -31.72 -49.09 0.06
N ARG A 118 -32.17 -48.03 0.74
CA ARG A 118 -32.68 -48.10 2.12
C ARG A 118 -34.06 -48.75 2.19
N HIS A 119 -34.90 -48.49 1.20
CA HIS A 119 -36.23 -49.07 1.06
C HIS A 119 -36.17 -50.22 0.06
N LYS A 120 -35.87 -51.43 0.53
CA LYS A 120 -36.09 -52.70 -0.20
C LYS A 120 -37.60 -52.94 -0.39
N ALA A 121 -38.28 -51.99 -1.04
CA ALA A 121 -39.71 -51.75 -0.92
C ALA A 121 -40.45 -52.19 -2.17
N ARG A 122 -41.61 -52.81 -1.95
CA ARG A 122 -42.62 -53.18 -2.95
C ARG A 122 -42.75 -52.10 -4.02
N ASP A 123 -42.80 -52.53 -5.28
CA ASP A 123 -42.78 -51.73 -6.51
C ASP A 123 -43.70 -50.49 -6.48
N ARG A 124 -44.84 -50.56 -5.77
CA ARG A 124 -45.80 -49.44 -5.61
C ARG A 124 -45.26 -48.21 -4.86
N LYS A 125 -44.36 -48.37 -3.88
CA LYS A 125 -43.78 -47.22 -3.16
C LYS A 125 -42.69 -46.53 -4.00
N LEU A 126 -42.01 -47.31 -4.83
CA LEU A 126 -40.99 -46.85 -5.77
C LEU A 126 -41.64 -45.99 -6.87
N GLU A 127 -42.82 -46.38 -7.33
CA GLU A 127 -43.59 -45.62 -8.33
C GLU A 127 -44.06 -44.24 -7.82
N LEU A 128 -44.50 -44.15 -6.56
CA LEU A 128 -44.89 -42.87 -5.93
C LEU A 128 -43.69 -41.93 -5.73
N ILE A 129 -42.54 -42.48 -5.31
CA ILE A 129 -41.30 -41.70 -5.18
C ILE A 129 -40.85 -41.18 -6.54
N ASN A 130 -40.95 -42.01 -7.59
CA ASN A 130 -40.62 -41.60 -8.96
C ASN A 130 -41.54 -40.49 -9.48
N GLN A 131 -42.83 -40.54 -9.15
CA GLN A 131 -43.80 -39.50 -9.53
C GLN A 131 -43.48 -38.16 -8.84
N GLU A 132 -43.26 -38.17 -7.52
CA GLU A 132 -42.95 -36.96 -6.75
C GLU A 132 -41.64 -36.29 -7.21
N ILE A 133 -40.66 -37.09 -7.63
CA ILE A 133 -39.40 -36.58 -8.18
C ILE A 133 -39.58 -36.02 -9.59
N SER A 134 -40.43 -36.63 -10.42
CA SER A 134 -40.74 -36.06 -11.75
C SER A 134 -41.39 -34.67 -11.63
N ASP A 135 -42.19 -34.48 -10.59
CA ASP A 135 -42.81 -33.20 -10.27
C ASP A 135 -41.78 -32.19 -9.73
N GLU A 136 -40.78 -32.62 -8.94
CA GLU A 136 -39.66 -31.77 -8.54
C GLU A 136 -38.72 -31.41 -9.71
N LEU A 137 -38.47 -32.34 -10.63
CA LEU A 137 -37.66 -32.11 -11.83
C LEU A 137 -38.30 -31.10 -12.78
N GLN A 138 -39.63 -31.07 -12.86
CA GLN A 138 -40.38 -30.07 -13.64
C GLN A 138 -40.30 -28.67 -13.02
N LYS A 139 -40.08 -28.56 -11.71
CA LYS A 139 -39.95 -27.27 -11.01
C LYS A 139 -38.59 -26.62 -11.18
N ILE A 140 -37.56 -27.33 -11.64
CA ILE A 140 -36.24 -26.74 -11.89
C ILE A 140 -36.31 -25.89 -13.17
N PRO A 141 -36.22 -24.55 -13.08
CA PRO A 141 -36.31 -23.70 -14.26
C PRO A 141 -35.11 -23.97 -15.17
N ALA A 142 -35.38 -24.28 -16.43
CA ALA A 142 -34.35 -24.31 -17.46
C ALA A 142 -33.80 -22.89 -17.66
N PRO A 143 -32.50 -22.73 -17.93
CA PRO A 143 -31.94 -21.41 -18.17
C PRO A 143 -32.63 -20.78 -19.39
N GLY A 144 -33.21 -19.61 -19.18
CA GLY A 144 -33.90 -18.88 -20.24
C GLY A 144 -32.92 -18.14 -21.14
N TRP A 145 -33.40 -17.72 -22.31
CA TRP A 145 -32.59 -16.92 -23.24
C TRP A 145 -32.22 -15.55 -22.66
N PHE A 146 -33.01 -15.06 -21.70
CA PHE A 146 -32.79 -13.80 -20.98
C PHE A 146 -31.74 -13.89 -19.87
N ASP A 147 -31.35 -15.10 -19.46
CA ASP A 147 -30.30 -15.33 -18.47
C ASP A 147 -28.90 -15.35 -19.10
N LEU A 148 -28.82 -15.26 -20.44
CA LEU A 148 -27.53 -15.16 -21.12
C LEU A 148 -26.83 -13.84 -20.78
N LEU A 149 -25.51 -13.95 -20.71
CA LEU A 149 -24.58 -12.89 -20.34
C LEU A 149 -24.83 -11.52 -21.01
N PRO A 150 -25.16 -11.41 -22.31
CA PRO A 150 -25.44 -10.11 -22.94
C PRO A 150 -26.68 -9.42 -22.35
N PHE A 151 -27.76 -10.15 -22.11
CA PHE A 151 -29.02 -9.61 -21.59
C PHE A 151 -28.93 -9.36 -20.08
N ALA A 152 -28.25 -10.26 -19.37
CA ALA A 152 -27.95 -10.09 -17.95
C ALA A 152 -27.13 -8.83 -17.69
N ILE A 153 -26.13 -8.53 -18.54
CA ILE A 153 -25.35 -7.30 -18.47
C ILE A 153 -26.21 -6.06 -18.67
N VAL A 154 -27.10 -6.06 -19.67
CA VAL A 154 -28.00 -4.90 -19.91
C VAL A 154 -28.92 -4.67 -18.71
N ARG A 155 -29.49 -5.75 -18.15
CA ARG A 155 -30.33 -5.68 -16.94
C ARG A 155 -29.53 -5.16 -15.74
N TRP A 156 -28.30 -5.61 -15.57
CA TRP A 156 -27.41 -5.15 -14.51
C TRP A 156 -27.02 -3.68 -14.68
N ILE A 157 -26.68 -3.24 -15.89
CA ILE A 157 -26.36 -1.84 -16.17
C ILE A 157 -27.55 -0.95 -15.85
N TYR A 158 -28.75 -1.35 -16.28
CA TYR A 158 -29.98 -0.63 -15.96
C TYR A 158 -30.20 -0.55 -14.44
N ALA A 159 -30.07 -1.69 -13.73
CA ALA A 159 -30.21 -1.73 -12.27
C ALA A 159 -29.17 -0.83 -11.57
N ILE A 160 -27.93 -0.82 -12.04
CA ILE A 160 -26.87 0.05 -11.52
C ILE A 160 -27.26 1.52 -11.73
N ILE A 161 -27.68 1.91 -12.94
CA ILE A 161 -28.09 3.29 -13.23
C ILE A 161 -29.21 3.74 -12.30
N THR A 162 -30.21 2.88 -12.05
CA THR A 162 -31.30 3.18 -11.11
C THR A 162 -30.85 3.22 -9.65
N PHE A 163 -29.80 2.48 -9.28
CA PHE A 163 -29.29 2.40 -7.91
C PHE A 163 -28.31 3.52 -7.56
N ILE A 164 -27.64 4.13 -8.55
CA ILE A 164 -26.72 5.25 -8.37
C ILE A 164 -27.28 6.36 -7.47
N PRO A 165 -28.48 6.92 -7.70
CA PRO A 165 -28.98 8.01 -6.86
C PRO A 165 -29.11 7.61 -5.38
N VAL A 166 -29.70 6.44 -5.10
CA VAL A 166 -29.86 5.92 -3.74
C VAL A 166 -28.49 5.70 -3.07
N PHE A 167 -27.54 5.15 -3.83
CA PHE A 167 -26.18 4.95 -3.33
C PHE A 167 -25.46 6.26 -3.04
N THR A 168 -25.63 7.27 -3.91
CA THR A 168 -25.02 8.59 -3.70
C THR A 168 -25.59 9.29 -2.46
N GLU A 169 -26.89 9.16 -2.19
CA GLU A 169 -27.50 9.68 -0.97
C GLU A 169 -26.97 8.98 0.28
N PHE A 170 -26.85 7.65 0.25
CA PHE A 170 -26.28 6.88 1.36
C PHE A 170 -24.83 7.28 1.69
N ILE A 171 -23.99 7.41 0.66
CA ILE A 171 -22.58 7.81 0.83
C ILE A 171 -22.49 9.26 1.31
N ASN A 172 -23.27 10.17 0.73
CA ASN A 172 -23.31 11.57 1.17
C ASN A 172 -23.78 11.69 2.61
N GLY A 173 -24.75 10.88 3.04
CA GLY A 173 -25.22 10.80 4.43
C GLY A 173 -24.08 10.47 5.40
N LYS A 174 -23.38 9.34 5.19
CA LYS A 174 -22.24 8.96 6.06
C LYS A 174 -21.09 9.97 6.06
N ILE A 175 -20.82 10.58 4.91
CA ILE A 175 -19.78 11.63 4.81
C ILE A 175 -20.21 12.86 5.59
N SER A 176 -21.48 13.28 5.46
CA SER A 176 -22.01 14.46 6.15
C SER A 176 -21.98 14.32 7.67
N GLU A 177 -22.28 13.12 8.19
CA GLU A 177 -22.25 12.81 9.62
C GLU A 177 -20.82 12.88 10.18
N LYS A 178 -19.85 12.21 9.53
CA LYS A 178 -18.44 12.30 9.93
C LYS A 178 -17.88 13.71 9.83
N LEU A 179 -18.32 14.49 8.84
CA LEU A 179 -17.94 15.89 8.71
C LEU A 179 -18.52 16.74 9.84
N GLN A 180 -19.74 16.44 10.28
CA GLN A 180 -20.40 17.14 11.36
C GLN A 180 -19.73 16.87 12.71
N GLU A 181 -19.45 15.60 13.03
CA GLU A 181 -18.70 15.21 14.23
C GLU A 181 -17.34 15.92 14.31
N ARG A 182 -16.62 16.00 13.19
CA ARG A 182 -15.33 16.72 13.11
C ARG A 182 -15.46 18.24 13.32
N ARG A 183 -16.60 18.83 12.94
CA ARG A 183 -16.86 20.26 13.16
C ARG A 183 -17.15 20.52 14.65
N GLU A 184 -18.02 19.72 15.25
CA GLU A 184 -18.39 19.82 16.66
C GLU A 184 -17.17 19.65 17.58
N LEU A 185 -16.34 18.63 17.33
CA LEU A 185 -15.10 18.44 18.07
C LEU A 185 -14.14 19.62 17.93
N ARG A 186 -14.05 20.24 16.75
CA ARG A 186 -13.21 21.42 16.51
C ARG A 186 -13.73 22.62 17.30
N GLU A 187 -15.04 22.82 17.38
CA GLU A 187 -15.64 23.90 18.17
C GLU A 187 -15.48 23.69 19.66
N GLU A 188 -15.60 22.45 20.15
CA GLU A 188 -15.35 22.12 21.54
C GLU A 188 -13.89 22.40 21.93
N VAL A 189 -12.94 21.94 21.10
CA VAL A 189 -11.51 22.20 21.31
C VAL A 189 -11.23 23.70 21.28
N ARG A 190 -11.81 24.45 20.34
CA ARG A 190 -11.65 25.91 20.27
C ARG A 190 -12.18 26.60 21.52
N SER A 191 -13.33 26.17 22.03
CA SER A 191 -13.94 26.73 23.25
C SER A 191 -13.08 26.47 24.49
N ARG A 192 -12.55 25.25 24.64
CA ARG A 192 -11.61 24.91 25.73
C ARG A 192 -10.32 25.71 25.63
N LEU A 193 -9.77 25.90 24.43
CA LEU A 193 -8.58 26.71 24.23
C LEU A 193 -8.81 28.17 24.64
N LEU A 194 -9.95 28.75 24.26
CA LEU A 194 -10.31 30.12 24.67
C LEU A 194 -10.44 30.24 26.19
N GLN A 195 -11.02 29.24 26.88
CA GLN A 195 -11.08 29.21 28.35
C GLN A 195 -9.69 29.14 28.99
N ILE A 196 -8.79 28.30 28.46
CA ILE A 196 -7.41 28.18 28.96
C ILE A 196 -6.64 29.49 28.75
N ILE A 197 -6.75 30.09 27.57
CA ILE A 197 -6.11 31.38 27.25
C ILE A 197 -6.59 32.47 28.21
N TYR A 198 -7.90 32.56 28.44
CA TYR A 198 -8.47 33.51 29.40
C TYR A 198 -7.93 33.31 30.81
N LEU A 199 -7.89 32.05 31.28
CA LEU A 199 -7.34 31.74 32.61
C LEU A 199 -5.86 32.11 32.71
N LEU A 200 -5.07 31.84 31.67
CA LEU A 200 -3.65 32.22 31.62
C LEU A 200 -3.46 33.74 31.68
N MET A 201 -4.29 34.51 30.97
CA MET A 201 -4.27 35.98 31.05
C MET A 201 -4.52 36.48 32.48
N VAL A 202 -5.54 35.93 33.15
CA VAL A 202 -5.86 36.28 34.55
C VAL A 202 -4.74 35.89 35.50
N LEU A 203 -4.13 34.71 35.31
CA LEU A 203 -3.00 34.26 36.12
C LEU A 203 -1.76 35.14 35.90
N GLN A 204 -1.53 35.61 34.68
CA GLN A 204 -0.44 36.52 34.37
C GLN A 204 -0.65 37.87 35.06
N GLU A 205 -1.87 38.43 35.02
CA GLU A 205 -2.21 39.64 35.75
C GLU A 205 -1.96 39.49 37.27
N LYS A 206 -2.37 38.36 37.87
CA LYS A 206 -2.11 38.08 39.28
C LYS A 206 -0.61 37.96 39.59
N LYS A 207 0.17 37.32 38.72
CA LYS A 207 1.63 37.23 38.87
C LYS A 207 2.28 38.60 38.85
N GLU A 208 1.85 39.50 37.96
CA GLU A 208 2.38 40.86 37.90
C GLU A 208 2.04 41.67 39.16
N LYS A 209 0.80 41.58 39.67
CA LYS A 209 0.42 42.20 40.95
C LYS A 209 1.28 41.69 42.11
N LEU A 210 1.48 40.38 42.20
CA LEU A 210 2.29 39.77 43.25
C LEU A 210 3.78 40.15 43.15
N LYS A 211 4.31 40.33 41.93
CA LYS A 211 5.67 40.87 41.72
C LYS A 211 5.76 42.33 42.18
N ALA A 212 4.78 43.17 41.87
CA ALA A 212 4.72 44.56 42.31
C ALA A 212 4.70 44.67 43.84
N ASP A 213 3.84 43.90 44.53
CA ASP A 213 3.76 43.87 46.00
C ASP A 213 5.06 43.39 46.65
N LYS A 214 5.74 42.41 46.05
CA LYS A 214 7.06 41.94 46.52
C LYS A 214 8.12 43.03 46.37
N GLN A 215 8.11 43.75 45.25
CA GLN A 215 9.05 44.83 45.01
C GLN A 215 8.81 46.02 45.94
N GLU A 216 7.55 46.34 46.22
CA GLU A 216 7.19 47.37 47.19
C GLU A 216 7.61 47.00 48.61
N ARG A 217 7.37 45.76 49.06
CA ARG A 217 7.88 45.25 50.35
C ARG A 217 9.39 45.37 50.47
N LYS A 218 10.14 45.01 49.42
CA LYS A 218 11.60 45.20 49.39
C LYS A 218 11.99 46.68 49.54
N ARG A 219 11.30 47.60 48.86
CA ARG A 219 11.56 49.05 48.99
C ARG A 219 11.27 49.55 50.41
N ARG A 220 10.19 49.10 51.05
CA ARG A 220 9.87 49.43 52.45
C ARG A 220 10.95 48.97 53.42
N LEU A 221 11.43 47.72 53.28
CA LEU A 221 12.51 47.18 54.12
C LEU A 221 13.82 47.95 53.94
N VAL A 222 14.18 48.31 52.70
CA VAL A 222 15.37 49.14 52.43
C VAL A 222 15.22 50.54 53.03
N HIS A 223 14.04 51.15 52.91
CA HIS A 223 13.76 52.46 53.50
C HIS A 223 13.83 52.43 55.02
N GLU A 224 13.25 51.41 55.66
CA GLU A 224 13.31 51.19 57.10
C GLU A 224 14.74 50.99 57.60
N GLN A 225 15.54 50.17 56.91
CA GLN A 225 16.98 50.05 57.20
C GLN A 225 17.74 51.38 57.06
N THR A 226 17.34 52.21 56.09
CA THR A 226 17.99 53.51 55.86
C THR A 226 17.67 54.48 57.01
N ILE A 227 16.41 54.55 57.44
CA ILE A 227 15.99 55.36 58.59
C ILE A 227 16.71 54.89 59.86
N LEU A 228 16.78 53.57 60.10
CA LEU A 228 17.51 53.03 61.25
C LEU A 228 19.00 53.40 61.23
N ARG A 229 19.65 53.39 60.06
CA ARG A 229 21.04 53.87 59.94
C ARG A 229 21.18 55.36 60.24
N GLU A 230 20.25 56.19 59.79
CA GLU A 230 20.23 57.63 60.06
C GLU A 230 20.09 57.90 61.57
N VAL A 231 19.13 57.22 62.23
CA VAL A 231 18.89 57.33 63.68
C VAL A 231 20.11 56.84 64.49
N VAL A 232 20.75 55.74 64.09
CA VAL A 232 21.98 55.23 64.73
C VAL A 232 23.16 56.20 64.52
N LYS A 233 23.17 56.98 63.43
CA LYS A 233 24.21 57.98 63.16
C LYS A 233 24.00 59.27 63.97
N GLU A 234 22.75 59.64 64.24
CA GLU A 234 22.39 60.78 65.11
C GLU A 234 22.52 60.45 66.60
N ALA A 235 22.28 59.21 67.01
CA ALA A 235 22.64 58.70 68.32
C ALA A 235 24.18 58.56 68.41
N GLY A 236 24.83 59.57 68.96
CA GLY A 236 26.30 59.65 69.04
C GLY A 236 27.01 58.36 69.45
N GLN A 237 28.23 58.20 68.94
CA GLN A 237 29.14 57.03 69.00
C GLN A 237 29.57 56.52 70.39
N SER A 238 28.78 56.71 71.46
CA SER A 238 29.06 56.12 72.77
C SER A 238 28.25 54.85 73.09
N THR A 239 27.27 54.48 72.28
CA THR A 239 26.52 53.20 72.42
C THR A 239 26.79 52.22 71.28
N LEU A 240 27.94 52.34 70.61
CA LEU A 240 28.25 51.59 69.39
C LEU A 240 29.26 50.43 69.59
N ASN A 241 29.66 50.14 70.83
CA ASN A 241 30.43 48.92 71.15
C ASN A 241 29.65 47.91 72.01
N SER A 242 28.40 48.24 72.40
CA SER A 242 27.54 47.38 73.24
C SER A 242 26.35 46.77 72.49
N VAL A 243 26.03 47.26 71.29
CA VAL A 243 24.93 46.74 70.45
C VAL A 243 25.45 46.23 69.10
N LEU A 244 26.78 46.25 68.92
CA LEU A 244 27.46 45.79 67.70
C LEU A 244 28.01 44.36 67.85
N THR A 245 27.30 43.50 68.59
CA THR A 245 27.57 42.04 68.61
C THR A 245 26.54 41.22 67.84
N ASP A 246 25.50 41.84 67.26
CA ASP A 246 24.48 41.13 66.46
C ASP A 246 24.24 41.79 65.09
N ILE A 247 25.30 42.06 64.34
CA ILE A 247 25.19 42.30 62.89
C ILE A 247 25.83 41.10 62.20
N PRO A 248 25.06 40.26 61.49
CA PRO A 248 25.67 39.24 60.65
C PRO A 248 26.47 39.93 59.55
N ASN A 249 27.74 39.54 59.49
CA ASN A 249 28.67 39.76 58.40
C ASN A 249 27.98 39.35 57.09
N ILE A 250 27.66 40.30 56.20
CA ILE A 250 27.40 39.96 54.79
C ILE A 250 28.77 39.91 54.14
N GLU A 251 29.46 38.80 54.37
CA GLU A 251 30.37 38.27 53.38
C GLU A 251 29.53 37.96 52.14
N THR A 252 29.79 38.68 51.07
CA THR A 252 29.62 38.14 49.72
C THR A 252 30.53 36.92 49.60
N GLU A 253 30.04 35.77 50.05
CA GLU A 253 30.48 34.46 49.58
C GLU A 253 29.30 33.77 48.88
N SER A 254 29.38 33.82 47.57
CA SER A 254 28.99 32.69 46.74
C SER A 254 29.80 31.47 47.15
N SER A 255 29.14 30.42 47.65
CA SER A 255 29.50 28.98 47.65
C SER A 255 28.33 28.26 48.34
N ASP A 256 27.61 27.32 47.72
CA ASP A 256 27.98 25.90 47.54
C ASP A 256 28.55 25.33 48.87
N GLU A 257 28.07 24.29 49.54
CA GLU A 257 27.05 23.25 49.46
C GLU A 257 26.84 22.82 50.94
N ASP A 258 25.76 22.12 51.30
CA ASP A 258 26.01 20.90 52.08
C ASP A 258 24.90 19.86 51.99
N SER A 259 25.34 18.73 51.48
CA SER A 259 24.64 17.47 51.37
C SER A 259 24.46 16.77 52.74
N LYS A 260 23.31 16.10 52.93
CA LYS A 260 23.33 14.80 53.62
C LYS A 260 22.27 13.84 53.10
N SER A 261 22.79 12.92 52.29
CA SER A 261 22.41 11.51 52.13
C SER A 261 20.95 11.16 51.82
N GLU A 262 20.69 10.99 50.53
CA GLU A 262 20.20 9.71 50.01
C GLU A 262 20.82 9.52 48.62
N ALA A 263 21.11 8.27 48.27
CA ALA A 263 22.05 7.86 47.24
C ALA A 263 21.89 8.63 45.90
N LYS A 264 23.02 9.01 45.30
CA LYS A 264 23.10 9.53 43.92
C LYS A 264 22.50 8.51 42.95
N ASP A 265 21.23 8.65 42.63
CA ASP A 265 20.63 8.14 41.41
C ASP A 265 20.93 9.11 40.25
N PRO A 266 21.18 8.62 39.03
CA PRO A 266 21.68 9.45 37.94
C PRO A 266 20.63 10.48 37.56
N VAL A 267 21.05 11.75 37.51
CA VAL A 267 20.35 12.94 36.98
C VAL A 267 19.25 12.53 35.99
N TYR A 268 18.00 12.60 36.43
CA TYR A 268 16.86 12.26 35.58
C TYR A 268 16.67 13.38 34.56
N ARG A 269 17.35 13.27 33.42
CA ARG A 269 17.17 14.18 32.28
C ARG A 269 15.78 13.93 31.69
N GLU A 270 14.93 14.94 31.63
CA GLU A 270 13.60 14.81 31.04
C GLU A 270 13.69 14.45 29.54
N TRP A 271 12.71 13.69 29.01
CA TRP A 271 12.74 13.17 27.64
C TRP A 271 12.17 14.20 26.65
N SER A 272 13.06 14.88 25.92
CA SER A 272 12.69 15.79 24.82
C SER A 272 12.03 15.02 23.66
N GLU A 273 11.28 15.72 22.79
CA GLU A 273 10.65 15.13 21.61
C GLU A 273 11.68 14.50 20.67
N VAL A 274 12.82 15.17 20.51
CA VAL A 274 13.96 14.70 19.70
C VAL A 274 14.54 13.40 20.27
N ASP A 275 14.59 13.27 21.61
CA ASP A 275 15.09 12.06 22.27
C ASP A 275 14.14 10.88 22.08
N ARG A 276 12.82 11.14 22.03
CA ARG A 276 11.81 10.10 21.73
C ARG A 276 11.94 9.58 20.31
N ASP A 277 12.14 10.47 19.33
CA ASP A 277 12.34 10.08 17.93
C ASP A 277 13.65 9.31 17.73
N ASN A 278 14.71 9.72 18.43
CA ASN A 278 15.99 9.01 18.40
C ASN A 278 15.88 7.63 19.07
N LEU A 279 15.08 7.50 20.14
CA LEU A 279 14.79 6.21 20.77
C LEU A 279 14.04 5.27 19.82
N VAL A 280 13.01 5.74 19.12
CA VAL A 280 12.26 4.93 18.14
C VAL A 280 13.20 4.47 17.02
N ARG A 281 14.03 5.38 16.49
CA ARG A 281 15.03 5.04 15.46
C ARG A 281 16.06 4.03 15.96
N ALA A 282 16.54 4.14 17.19
CA ALA A 282 17.50 3.20 17.78
C ALA A 282 16.88 1.81 18.04
N VAL A 283 15.60 1.76 18.46
CA VAL A 283 14.85 0.52 18.69
C VAL A 283 14.61 -0.25 17.38
N ILE A 284 14.38 0.47 16.26
CA ILE A 284 14.28 -0.12 14.91
C ILE A 284 15.65 -0.59 14.43
N ARG A 285 16.71 0.19 14.68
CA ARG A 285 18.08 -0.13 14.28
C ARG A 285 18.61 -1.42 14.92
N TYR A 286 18.17 -1.72 16.15
CA TYR A 286 18.54 -2.95 16.86
C TYR A 286 17.28 -3.78 17.19
N PRO A 287 16.89 -4.74 16.34
CA PRO A 287 15.73 -5.60 16.58
C PRO A 287 15.95 -6.58 17.75
N GLY A 288 14.89 -7.26 18.19
CA GLY A 288 14.96 -8.28 19.25
C GLY A 288 15.89 -9.44 18.88
N GLY A 289 16.64 -9.96 19.85
CA GLY A 289 17.58 -11.08 19.67
C GLY A 289 19.08 -10.69 19.64
N VAL A 290 19.41 -9.40 19.60
CA VAL A 290 20.82 -8.94 19.67
C VAL A 290 21.30 -8.96 21.13
N PRO A 291 22.44 -9.60 21.45
CA PRO A 291 23.00 -9.58 22.81
C PRO A 291 23.38 -8.14 23.20
N GLY A 292 22.99 -7.72 24.41
CA GLY A 292 23.27 -6.36 24.89
C GLY A 292 22.51 -5.24 24.15
N ARG A 293 21.38 -5.55 23.49
CA ARG A 293 20.54 -4.57 22.76
C ARG A 293 20.35 -3.25 23.51
N TRP A 294 19.90 -3.32 24.77
CA TRP A 294 19.60 -2.13 25.56
C TRP A 294 20.85 -1.33 25.95
N GLN A 295 22.01 -1.97 26.07
CA GLN A 295 23.29 -1.29 26.30
C GLN A 295 23.68 -0.46 25.08
N ARG A 296 23.58 -1.01 23.87
CA ARG A 296 23.89 -0.28 22.63
C ARG A 296 22.94 0.89 22.37
N ILE A 297 21.65 0.71 22.67
CA ILE A 297 20.65 1.79 22.54
C ILE A 297 20.95 2.90 23.56
N ALA A 298 21.23 2.54 24.81
CA ALA A 298 21.57 3.48 25.87
C ALA A 298 22.83 4.29 25.55
N GLU A 299 23.87 3.62 25.04
CA GLU A 299 25.10 4.25 24.56
C GLU A 299 24.84 5.23 23.41
N SER A 300 24.00 4.85 22.43
CA SER A 300 23.66 5.72 21.29
C SER A 300 22.87 6.98 21.69
N LEU A 301 22.18 6.95 22.83
CA LEU A 301 21.37 8.05 23.35
C LEU A 301 22.08 8.81 24.49
N GLY A 302 23.23 8.33 24.96
CA GLY A 302 23.94 8.90 26.11
C GLY A 302 23.12 8.88 27.41
N ARG A 303 22.27 7.85 27.60
CA ARG A 303 21.36 7.72 28.76
C ARG A 303 21.58 6.38 29.48
N SER A 304 21.04 6.24 30.69
CA SER A 304 21.15 4.98 31.45
C SER A 304 20.24 3.89 30.87
N VAL A 305 20.71 2.65 30.88
CA VAL A 305 19.96 1.48 30.38
C VAL A 305 18.58 1.35 31.04
N PRO A 306 18.43 1.52 32.38
CA PRO A 306 17.12 1.42 33.03
C PRO A 306 16.13 2.52 32.62
N ASP A 307 16.60 3.75 32.37
CA ASP A 307 15.75 4.87 31.95
C ASP A 307 15.22 4.66 30.52
N VAL A 308 16.08 4.19 29.62
CA VAL A 308 15.72 3.82 28.24
C VAL A 308 14.68 2.70 28.22
N ILE A 309 14.86 1.65 29.03
CA ILE A 309 13.91 0.54 29.11
C ILE A 309 12.56 1.03 29.64
N ARG A 310 12.56 1.85 30.70
CA ARG A 310 11.34 2.42 31.29
C ARG A 310 10.57 3.25 30.27
N LYS A 311 11.27 4.14 29.55
CA LYS A 311 10.66 4.99 28.54
C LYS A 311 10.16 4.20 27.33
N ALA A 312 10.92 3.22 26.85
CA ALA A 312 10.50 2.36 25.75
C ALA A 312 9.25 1.54 26.09
N LYS A 313 9.16 1.01 27.33
CA LYS A 313 7.94 0.34 27.82
C LYS A 313 6.75 1.29 27.91
N TYR A 314 6.96 2.51 28.40
CA TYR A 314 5.92 3.54 28.45
C TYR A 314 5.39 3.89 27.05
N MET A 315 6.28 4.14 26.09
CA MET A 315 5.91 4.46 24.70
C MET A 315 5.21 3.29 24.00
N SER A 316 5.63 2.04 24.27
CA SER A 316 4.94 0.85 23.76
C SER A 316 3.51 0.74 24.30
N LYS A 317 3.33 0.97 25.61
CA LYS A 317 2.00 0.97 26.25
C LYS A 317 1.10 2.08 25.68
N GLU A 318 1.66 3.26 25.46
CA GLU A 318 0.97 4.41 24.84
C GLU A 318 0.52 4.07 23.41
N LEU A 319 1.40 3.50 22.58
CA LEU A 319 1.07 3.04 21.22
C LEU A 319 0.00 1.92 21.22
N MET A 320 0.07 0.96 22.16
CA MET A 320 -0.95 -0.08 22.30
C MET A 320 -2.32 0.50 22.68
N SER A 321 -2.35 1.49 23.58
CA SER A 321 -3.58 2.19 23.95
C SER A 321 -4.18 3.00 22.79
N ILE A 322 -3.32 3.55 21.92
CA ILE A 322 -3.73 4.26 20.71
C ILE A 322 -4.29 3.25 19.69
N SER A 323 -3.64 2.09 19.55
CA SER A 323 -4.10 0.98 18.70
C SER A 323 -5.49 0.46 19.11
N GLN A 324 -5.73 0.24 20.41
CA GLN A 324 -7.05 -0.14 20.92
C GLN A 324 -8.12 0.92 20.65
N LYS A 325 -7.77 2.21 20.73
CA LYS A 325 -8.67 3.31 20.35
C LYS A 325 -8.95 3.37 18.85
N THR A 326 -8.00 3.02 17.99
CA THR A 326 -8.19 2.96 16.53
C THR A 326 -8.91 1.70 16.06
N GLU A 327 -8.76 0.55 16.74
CA GLU A 327 -9.51 -0.67 16.43
C GLU A 327 -11.01 -0.53 16.72
N ILE A 328 -11.40 0.27 17.73
CA ILE A 328 -12.82 0.62 17.97
C ILE A 328 -13.37 1.60 16.90
N GLY A 329 -12.51 2.17 16.04
CA GLY A 329 -12.88 3.16 15.02
C GLY A 329 -12.61 2.77 13.56
N MET A 330 -12.10 1.56 13.27
CA MET A 330 -11.63 1.19 11.91
C MET A 330 -11.96 -0.26 11.50
N ASP A 331 -13.25 -0.62 11.52
CA ASP A 331 -13.79 -1.67 10.64
C ASP A 331 -13.95 -1.15 9.19
N SER A 332 -12.89 -0.58 8.60
CA SER A 332 -12.81 -0.27 7.15
C SER A 332 -11.50 0.45 6.80
N ALA A 333 -10.43 -0.33 6.60
CA ALA A 333 -9.41 -0.15 5.55
C ALA A 333 -8.15 -0.95 5.93
N GLY A 334 -7.95 -2.08 5.26
CA GLY A 334 -6.73 -2.87 5.39
C GLY A 334 -5.55 -2.16 4.75
N SER A 335 -4.58 -1.72 5.58
CA SER A 335 -3.20 -1.45 5.16
C SER A 335 -2.27 -1.09 6.35
N TRP A 336 -2.22 -1.89 7.42
CA TRP A 336 -1.20 -1.69 8.49
C TRP A 336 -0.61 -2.99 9.08
N ASN A 337 -0.86 -4.15 8.47
CA ASN A 337 -0.43 -5.47 8.98
C ASN A 337 1.10 -5.73 8.96
N CYS A 338 1.92 -4.85 8.37
CA CYS A 338 3.37 -5.05 8.33
C CYS A 338 4.10 -4.67 9.64
N ILE A 339 3.57 -3.74 10.44
CA ILE A 339 4.25 -3.29 11.68
C ILE A 339 3.83 -4.15 12.88
N GLN A 340 2.60 -4.68 12.87
CA GLN A 340 2.02 -5.47 13.96
C GLN A 340 2.71 -6.84 14.14
N SER A 341 3.17 -7.46 13.04
CA SER A 341 3.91 -8.73 13.07
C SER A 341 5.25 -8.63 13.82
N SER A 342 5.98 -7.53 13.66
CA SER A 342 7.31 -7.38 14.25
C SER A 342 7.29 -7.06 15.76
N CYS A 343 6.20 -6.46 16.26
CA CYS A 343 6.04 -6.17 17.68
C CYS A 343 5.47 -7.35 18.49
N ARG A 344 4.56 -8.14 17.91
CA ARG A 344 3.98 -9.30 18.61
C ARG A 344 5.04 -10.39 18.86
N PHE A 345 5.97 -10.58 17.93
CA PHE A 345 7.10 -11.51 18.09
C PHE A 345 8.10 -11.11 19.19
N CYS A 346 8.14 -9.83 19.59
CA CYS A 346 9.05 -9.37 20.65
C CYS A 346 8.53 -9.63 22.08
N ILE A 347 7.25 -9.97 22.26
CA ILE A 347 6.65 -10.19 23.59
C ILE A 347 6.72 -11.67 23.99
N GLU A 348 6.67 -12.59 23.03
CA GLU A 348 6.69 -14.04 23.31
C GLU A 348 8.08 -14.62 23.62
N THR A 349 9.17 -13.86 23.46
CA THR A 349 10.54 -14.34 23.73
C THR A 349 11.16 -13.79 25.02
N THR A 350 10.35 -13.29 25.97
CA THR A 350 10.84 -12.85 27.28
C THR A 350 10.41 -13.74 28.46
N ASP A 351 9.69 -14.82 28.20
CA ASP A 351 9.48 -15.90 29.17
C ASP A 351 10.15 -17.19 28.64
N ILE A 352 11.47 -17.29 28.84
CA ILE A 352 12.30 -18.48 29.11
C ILE A 352 13.65 -17.97 29.61
#